data_AF-A0A497GS49-F1
#
_entry.id   AF-A0A497GS49-F1
#
_cell.length_a   1.000
_cell.length_b   1.000
_cell.length_c   1.000
_cell.angle_alpha   90.00
_cell.angle_beta   90.00
_cell.angle_gamma   90.00
#
_symmetry.space_group_name_H-M   'P 1'
#
loop_
_entity.id
_entity.type
_entity.pdbx_description
1 polymer ?
#
loop_
_entity_poly.entity_id
_entity_poly.type
_entity_poly.pdbx_seq_one_letter_code
_entity_poly.pdbx_strand_id
1 'polypeptide(L)' 'MSETELELISLQGPDLSIVDRSVKRIFSLALAGFRATLGRDESLNWLFLRILIEANRAHNELLKAKVR' A
#
# COMPACT_ATOMS: atom_id res chain seq x y z
N MET A 1 -5.29 -31.32 -8.24
CA MET A 1 -4.20 -30.34 -8.31
C MET A 1 -2.92 -31.02 -7.89
N SER A 2 -1.86 -30.93 -8.70
CA SER A 2 -0.55 -31.54 -8.39
C SER A 2 0.32 -30.59 -7.56
N GLU A 3 1.30 -31.13 -6.82
CA GLU A 3 2.30 -30.32 -6.08
C GLU A 3 3.00 -29.29 -6.97
N THR A 4 3.20 -29.63 -8.25
CA THR A 4 3.75 -28.74 -9.28
C THR A 4 2.88 -27.51 -9.57
N GLU A 5 1.55 -27.60 -9.48
CA GLU A 5 0.65 -26.45 -9.67
C GLU A 5 0.70 -25.49 -8.46
N LEU A 6 0.87 -26.02 -7.25
CA LEU A 6 1.04 -25.22 -6.03
C LEU A 6 2.42 -24.53 -6.00
N GLU A 7 3.47 -25.20 -6.46
CA GLU A 7 4.80 -24.59 -6.64
C GLU A 7 4.78 -23.48 -7.69
N LEU A 8 4.05 -23.63 -8.80
CA LEU A 8 3.91 -22.59 -9.82
C LEU A 8 3.21 -21.33 -9.31
N ILE A 9 2.19 -21.48 -8.46
CA ILE A 9 1.50 -20.34 -7.80
C ILE A 9 2.41 -19.69 -6.74
N SER A 10 3.21 -20.47 -6.03
CA SER A 10 4.23 -20.01 -5.08
C SER A 10 5.37 -19.23 -5.76
N LEU A 11 5.75 -19.62 -6.97
CA LEU A 11 6.80 -18.99 -7.79
C LEU A 11 6.34 -17.71 -8.49
N GLN A 12 5.02 -17.52 -8.67
CA GLN A 12 4.45 -16.24 -9.08
C GLN A 12 4.37 -15.32 -7.86
N GLY A 13 5.49 -14.66 -7.54
CA GLY A 13 5.51 -13.58 -6.57
C GLY A 13 4.36 -12.59 -6.81
N PRO A 14 3.88 -11.88 -5.77
CA PRO A 14 2.70 -11.02 -5.87
C PRO A 14 2.86 -10.04 -7.02
N ASP A 15 1.83 -9.92 -7.87
CA ASP A 15 1.82 -8.96 -8.98
C ASP A 15 2.03 -7.54 -8.42
N LEU A 16 3.26 -7.04 -8.61
CA LEU A 16 3.70 -5.74 -8.10
C LEU A 16 2.85 -4.58 -8.64
N SER A 17 2.10 -4.79 -9.72
CA SER A 17 1.14 -3.82 -10.24
C SER A 17 -0.13 -3.73 -9.36
N ILE A 18 -0.62 -4.85 -8.85
CA ILE A 18 -1.76 -4.92 -7.92
C ILE A 18 -1.36 -4.29 -6.58
N VAL A 19 -0.15 -4.58 -6.10
CA VAL A 19 0.37 -4.00 -4.86
C VAL A 19 0.54 -2.49 -5.00
N ASP A 20 1.13 -2.01 -6.10
CA ASP A 20 1.28 -0.57 -6.37
C ASP A 20 -0.08 0.16 -6.43
N ARG A 21 -1.07 -0.45 -7.09
CA ARG A 21 -2.44 0.10 -7.14
C ARG A 21 -3.07 0.19 -5.76
N SER A 22 -2.88 -0.84 -4.93
CA SER A 22 -3.42 -0.89 -3.57
C SER A 22 -2.78 0.18 -2.68
N VAL A 23 -1.46 0.35 -2.74
CA VAL A 23 -0.75 1.40 -1.99
C VAL A 23 -1.23 2.80 -2.38
N LYS A 24 -1.40 3.07 -3.68
CA LYS A 24 -1.95 4.35 -4.16
C LYS A 24 -3.39 4.61 -3.67
N ARG A 25 -4.22 3.57 -3.61
CA ARG A 25 -5.58 3.67 -3.05
C ARG A 25 -5.55 3.96 -1.55
N ILE A 26 -4.70 3.28 -0.78
CA ILE A 26 -4.55 3.53 0.66
C ILE A 26 -4.13 4.97 0.91
N PHE A 27 -3.12 5.47 0.16
CA PHE A 27 -2.69 6.87 0.26
C PHE A 27 -3.85 7.83 -0.02
N SER A 28 -4.61 7.59 -1.09
CA SER A 28 -5.74 8.44 -1.47
C SER A 28 -6.85 8.47 -0.42
N LEU A 29 -7.18 7.31 0.17
CA LEU A 29 -8.17 7.21 1.24
C LEU A 29 -7.70 7.90 2.52
N ALA A 30 -6.44 7.70 2.91
CA ALA A 30 -5.86 8.36 4.06
C ALA A 30 -5.82 9.89 3.89
N LEU A 31 -5.50 10.38 2.68
CA LEU A 31 -5.52 11.81 2.37
C LEU A 31 -6.93 12.40 2.46
N ALA A 32 -7.93 11.69 1.94
CA ALA A 32 -9.32 12.09 2.05
C ALA A 32 -9.78 12.13 3.51
N GLY A 33 -9.44 11.10 4.29
CA GLY A 33 -9.71 11.03 5.73
C GLY A 33 -9.06 12.20 6.49
N PHE A 34 -7.76 12.44 6.27
CA PHE A 34 -7.03 13.55 6.87
C PHE A 34 -7.71 14.90 6.59
N ARG A 35 -8.08 15.16 5.34
CA ARG A 35 -8.77 16.41 4.95
C ARG A 35 -10.13 16.55 5.64
N ALA A 36 -10.85 15.44 5.85
CA ALA A 36 -12.15 15.46 6.51
C ALA A 36 -12.07 15.69 8.02
N THR A 37 -10.97 15.27 8.66
CA THR A 37 -10.76 15.36 10.11
C THR A 37 -9.89 16.53 10.56
N LEU A 38 -9.27 17.25 9.61
CA LEU A 38 -8.32 18.32 9.90
C LEU A 38 -8.92 19.39 10.83
N GLY A 39 -8.26 19.63 11.96
CA GLY A 39 -8.70 20.58 12.99
C GLY A 39 -9.95 20.17 13.78
N ARG A 40 -10.53 19.00 13.51
CA ARG A 40 -11.71 18.46 14.22
C ARG A 40 -11.36 17.34 15.18
N ASP A 41 -10.41 16.49 14.79
CA ASP A 41 -9.94 15.37 15.58
C ASP A 41 -8.44 15.16 15.38
N GLU A 42 -7.64 15.54 16.38
CA GLU A 42 -6.18 15.43 16.35
C GLU A 42 -5.70 13.97 16.28
N SER A 43 -6.41 13.05 16.96
CA SER A 43 -6.05 11.63 16.97
C SER A 43 -6.21 11.03 15.58
N LEU A 44 -7.33 11.33 14.90
CA LEU A 44 -7.54 10.88 13.52
C LEU A 44 -6.58 11.56 12.55
N ASN A 45 -6.27 12.85 12.73
CA ASN A 45 -5.27 13.53 11.92
C ASN A 45 -3.91 12.86 12.01
N TRP A 46 -3.48 12.53 13.23
CA TRP A 46 -2.22 11.83 13.46
C TRP A 46 -2.22 10.42 12.84
N LEU A 47 -3.33 9.69 12.98
CA LEU A 47 -3.50 8.37 12.37
C LEU A 47 -3.37 8.42 10.84
N PHE A 48 -4.10 9.35 10.19
CA PHE A 48 -4.02 9.47 8.74
C PHE A 48 -2.64 9.93 8.26
N LEU A 49 -1.97 10.83 8.97
CA LEU A 49 -0.58 11.21 8.67
C LEU A 49 0.37 10.01 8.72
N ARG A 50 0.24 9.16 9.74
CA ARG A 50 1.05 7.93 9.85
C ARG A 50 0.79 6.98 8.68
N ILE A 51 -0.49 6.79 8.29
CA ILE A 51 -0.84 5.95 7.13
C ILE A 51 -0.25 6.52 5.83
N LEU A 52 -0.30 7.84 5.63
CA LEU A 52 0.28 8.49 4.44
C LEU A 52 1.80 8.25 4.34
N ILE A 53 2.51 8.37 5.47
CA ILE A 53 3.97 8.12 5.52
C ILE A 53 4.28 6.66 5.17
N GLU A 54 3.59 5.71 5.79
CA GLU A 54 3.84 4.28 5.54
C GLU A 54 3.46 3.86 4.12
N ALA A 55 2.35 4.38 3.57
CA ALA A 55 1.96 4.14 2.18
C ALA A 55 3.02 4.69 1.20
N ASN A 56 3.55 5.89 1.45
CA ASN A 56 4.60 6.46 0.62
C ASN A 56 5.90 5.64 0.70
N ARG A 57 6.26 5.16 1.90
CA ARG A 57 7.41 4.27 2.08
C ARG A 57 7.23 2.96 1.30
N ALA A 58 6.06 2.32 1.40
CA ALA A 58 5.74 1.11 0.67
C ALA A 58 5.81 1.33 -0.86
N HIS A 59 5.31 2.47 -1.36
CA HIS A 59 5.42 2.82 -2.77
C HIS A 59 6.89 2.92 -3.23
N ASN A 60 7.75 3.56 -2.44
CA ASN A 60 9.17 3.67 -2.74
C ASN A 60 9.88 2.31 -2.77
N GLU A 61 9.56 1.41 -1.84
CA GLU A 61 10.11 0.05 -1.86
C GLU A 61 9.62 -0.75 -3.08
N LEU A 62 8.36 -0.58 -3.49
CA LEU A 62 7.84 -1.17 -4.72
C LEU A 62 8.55 -0.64 -5.96
N LEU A 63 8.84 0.67 -6.02
CA LEU A 63 9.61 1.26 -7.12
C LEU A 63 11.02 0.65 -7.20
N LYS A 64 11.71 0.50 -6.06
CA LYS A 64 13.02 -0.16 -6.01
C LYS A 64 12.96 -1.61 -6.48
N ALA A 65 11.89 -2.33 -6.13
CA ALA A 65 11.70 -3.73 -6.53
C ALA A 65 11.41 -3.89 -8.03
N LYS A 66 10.76 -2.90 -8.68
CA LYS A 66 10.45 -2.93 -10.12
C LYS A 66 11.64 -2.62 -11.03
N VAL A 67 12.71 -2.02 -10.50
CA VAL A 67 13.91 -1.62 -11.26
C VAL A 67 15.03 -2.65 -11.14
N ARG A 68 14.88 -3.65 -10.26
CA ARG A 68 15.78 -4.81 -10.14
C ARG A 68 15.33 -5.92 -11.07
#